data_AF-A0A8S2D9N0-F1
#
_entry.id   AF-A0A8S2D9N0-F1
#
_cell.length_a   1.000
_cell.length_b   1.000
_cell.length_c   1.000
_cell.angle_alpha   90.00
_cell.angle_beta   90.00
_cell.angle_gamma   90.00
#
_symmetry.space_group_name_H-M   'P 1'
#
loop_
_entity.id
_entity.type
_entity.pdbx_description
1 polymer ?
#
loop_
_entity_poly.entity_id
_entity_poly.type
_entity_poly.pdbx_seq_one_letter_code
_entity_poly.pdbx_strand_id
1 'polypeptide(L)'
;IIETGHLSKLEEYQTNDEVKKMDMFTKIWGAGPAQAKKWIDQGYQTLDDLRAKAHLTHNQQVGLKYYDEFLQRIPRAEIQEIEHVVRETAELLRPGIILTTGGSYRRGQQTCGDCDMIITHPDGKSHENLLIPLVESLKKKAQQQSYITDDLVYTDRTDAEGTHIKYYGVFILPGEGRVHRRLDIIIVPYSEHGCALIYFTGSTLFNRSMRRLADDMNMHLSGHRLQAGVIRKGKKLVNEGVTLPTPTEESVFKYLNLPYRPPTERDH
;
A
#
# COMPACT_ATOMS: atom_id res chain seq x y z
N ILE A 1 21.59 12.69 -22.11
CA ILE A 1 20.82 13.34 -21.03
C ILE A 1 21.53 14.57 -20.49
N ILE A 2 22.67 14.45 -19.80
CA ILE A 2 23.31 15.64 -19.16
C ILE A 2 23.86 16.63 -20.19
N GLU A 3 24.37 16.18 -21.34
CA GLU A 3 24.85 17.08 -22.40
C GLU A 3 23.80 17.38 -23.48
N THR A 4 22.96 16.40 -23.79
CA THR A 4 21.98 16.50 -24.87
C THR A 4 20.62 17.02 -24.43
N GLY A 5 20.29 17.04 -23.13
CA GLY A 5 18.93 17.22 -22.62
C GLY A 5 17.95 16.09 -22.99
N HIS A 6 18.29 15.30 -24.01
CA HIS A 6 17.45 14.27 -24.61
C HIS A 6 17.96 12.86 -24.29
N LEU A 7 17.01 11.92 -24.16
CA LEU A 7 17.27 10.49 -24.22
C LEU A 7 16.46 9.93 -25.39
N SER A 8 17.11 9.73 -26.53
CA SER A 8 16.50 9.24 -27.77
C SER A 8 15.65 7.96 -27.60
N LYS A 9 16.04 7.09 -26.66
CA LYS A 9 15.25 5.90 -26.30
C LYS A 9 13.86 6.26 -25.73
N LEU A 10 13.75 7.31 -24.91
CA LEU A 10 12.47 7.79 -24.34
C LEU A 10 11.54 8.37 -25.41
N GLU A 11 12.09 9.02 -26.42
CA GLU A 11 11.31 9.56 -27.56
C GLU A 11 10.77 8.43 -28.45
N GLU A 12 11.59 7.40 -28.71
CA GLU A 12 11.15 6.18 -29.39
C GLU A 12 10.05 5.44 -28.60
N TYR A 13 10.16 5.37 -27.26
CA TYR A 13 9.10 4.89 -26.37
C TYR A 13 7.80 5.71 -26.46
N GLN A 14 7.88 7.04 -26.58
CA GLN A 14 6.72 7.93 -26.70
C GLN A 14 6.05 7.87 -28.08
N THR A 15 6.71 7.33 -29.10
CA THR A 15 6.12 7.15 -30.44
C THR A 15 5.55 5.75 -30.66
N ASN A 16 5.92 4.78 -29.82
CA ASN A 16 5.43 3.40 -29.91
C ASN A 16 4.02 3.26 -29.31
N ASP A 17 3.06 2.95 -30.16
CA ASP A 17 1.65 2.78 -29.81
C ASP A 17 1.40 1.63 -28.80
N GLU A 18 2.19 0.56 -28.86
CA GLU A 18 2.10 -0.55 -27.90
C GLU A 18 2.55 -0.12 -26.49
N VAL A 19 3.56 0.73 -26.40
CA VAL A 19 4.07 1.27 -25.13
C VAL A 19 3.03 2.19 -24.49
N LYS A 20 2.35 3.04 -25.28
CA LYS A 20 1.26 3.89 -24.78
C LYS A 20 0.10 3.07 -24.22
N LYS A 21 -0.29 2.01 -24.93
CA LYS A 21 -1.34 1.08 -24.45
C LYS A 21 -0.91 0.37 -23.17
N MET A 22 0.35 -0.07 -23.10
CA MET A 22 0.89 -0.71 -21.91
C MET A 22 0.83 0.24 -20.72
N ASP A 23 1.32 1.48 -20.86
CA ASP A 23 1.26 2.50 -19.81
C ASP A 23 -0.20 2.80 -19.41
N MET A 24 -1.10 3.01 -20.37
CA MET A 24 -2.51 3.26 -20.12
C MET A 24 -3.18 2.11 -19.35
N PHE A 25 -3.00 0.86 -19.79
CA PHE A 25 -3.65 -0.29 -19.17
C PHE A 25 -3.05 -0.68 -17.83
N THR A 26 -1.74 -0.50 -17.62
CA THR A 26 -1.09 -0.78 -16.32
C THR A 26 -1.46 0.21 -15.23
N LYS A 27 -1.99 1.38 -15.59
CA LYS A 27 -2.57 2.35 -14.66
C LYS A 27 -3.94 1.94 -14.12
N ILE A 28 -4.61 0.95 -14.72
CA ILE A 28 -5.86 0.41 -14.18
C ILE A 28 -5.53 -0.38 -12.92
N TRP A 29 -6.13 0.01 -11.79
CA TRP A 29 -5.91 -0.71 -10.54
C TRP A 29 -6.34 -2.19 -10.68
N GLY A 30 -5.48 -3.11 -10.24
CA GLY A 30 -5.67 -4.55 -10.46
C GLY A 30 -5.17 -5.09 -11.82
N ALA A 31 -4.49 -4.26 -12.63
CA ALA A 31 -3.87 -4.68 -13.88
C ALA A 31 -2.35 -4.44 -13.87
N GLY A 32 -1.57 -5.52 -13.74
CA GLY A 32 -0.12 -5.46 -13.92
C GLY A 32 0.32 -5.62 -15.38
N PRO A 33 1.63 -5.54 -15.68
CA PRO A 33 2.17 -5.65 -17.04
C PRO A 33 1.72 -6.90 -17.80
N ALA A 34 1.59 -8.04 -17.12
CA ALA A 34 1.12 -9.28 -17.74
C ALA A 34 -0.34 -9.19 -18.20
N GLN A 35 -1.21 -8.55 -17.41
CA GLN A 35 -2.62 -8.38 -17.76
C GLN A 35 -2.79 -7.34 -18.87
N ALA A 36 -2.04 -6.23 -18.80
CA ALA A 36 -2.02 -5.22 -19.85
C ALA A 36 -1.55 -5.80 -21.19
N LYS A 37 -0.47 -6.61 -21.18
CA LYS A 37 -0.02 -7.34 -22.36
C LYS A 37 -1.12 -8.24 -22.93
N LYS A 38 -1.80 -9.01 -22.08
CA LYS A 38 -2.90 -9.88 -22.50
C LYS A 38 -4.00 -9.10 -23.22
N TRP A 39 -4.36 -7.91 -22.74
CA TRP A 39 -5.36 -7.07 -23.40
C TRP A 39 -4.90 -6.54 -24.75
N ILE A 40 -3.63 -6.13 -24.85
CA ILE A 40 -3.01 -5.70 -26.11
C ILE A 40 -3.01 -6.84 -27.12
N ASP A 41 -2.58 -8.04 -26.72
CA ASP A 41 -2.54 -9.23 -27.57
C ASP A 41 -3.95 -9.67 -28.03
N GLN A 42 -4.99 -9.35 -27.24
CA GLN A 42 -6.40 -9.54 -27.59
C GLN A 42 -6.95 -8.45 -28.52
N GLY A 43 -6.16 -7.43 -28.85
CA GLY A 43 -6.51 -6.36 -29.77
C GLY A 43 -7.22 -5.16 -29.11
N TYR A 44 -7.32 -5.08 -27.79
CA TYR A 44 -7.90 -3.91 -27.13
C TYR A 44 -7.01 -2.69 -27.30
N GLN A 45 -7.59 -1.57 -27.73
CA GLN A 45 -6.86 -0.35 -28.07
C GLN A 45 -7.08 0.75 -27.02
N THR A 46 -8.25 0.79 -26.41
CA THR A 46 -8.71 1.90 -25.56
C THR A 46 -9.30 1.42 -24.23
N LEU A 47 -9.47 2.33 -23.28
CA LEU A 47 -10.23 2.06 -22.04
C LEU A 47 -11.69 1.70 -22.35
N ASP A 48 -12.29 2.31 -23.37
CA ASP A 48 -13.68 2.03 -23.75
C ASP A 48 -13.85 0.64 -24.36
N ASP A 49 -12.84 0.14 -25.08
CA ASP A 49 -12.82 -1.26 -25.50
C ASP A 49 -12.89 -2.20 -24.31
N LEU A 50 -12.13 -1.92 -23.24
CA LEU A 50 -12.17 -2.72 -22.02
C LEU A 50 -13.53 -2.64 -21.34
N ARG A 51 -14.11 -1.44 -21.22
CA ARG A 51 -15.45 -1.24 -20.63
C ARG A 51 -16.53 -2.03 -21.36
N ALA A 52 -16.46 -2.08 -22.69
CA ALA A 52 -17.50 -2.67 -23.52
C ALA A 52 -17.35 -4.19 -23.73
N LYS A 53 -16.12 -4.72 -23.77
CA LYS A 53 -15.84 -6.06 -24.33
C LYS A 53 -15.01 -6.96 -23.43
N ALA A 54 -14.20 -6.41 -22.52
CA ALA A 54 -13.27 -7.23 -21.75
C ALA A 54 -13.94 -7.91 -20.55
N HIS A 55 -13.54 -9.15 -20.29
CA HIS A 55 -13.85 -9.82 -19.03
C HIS A 55 -12.89 -9.31 -17.94
N LEU A 56 -13.38 -8.37 -17.14
CA LEU A 56 -12.62 -7.74 -16.05
C LEU A 56 -12.97 -8.38 -14.71
N THR A 57 -11.97 -8.58 -13.85
CA THR A 57 -12.20 -8.88 -12.43
C THR A 57 -12.88 -7.70 -11.73
N HIS A 58 -13.56 -7.93 -10.60
CA HIS A 58 -14.18 -6.85 -9.80
C HIS A 58 -13.20 -5.68 -9.55
N ASN A 59 -11.98 -6.02 -9.14
CA ASN A 59 -10.91 -5.06 -8.87
C ASN A 59 -10.55 -4.20 -10.09
N GLN A 60 -10.49 -4.82 -11.27
CA GLN A 60 -10.24 -4.11 -12.54
C GLN A 60 -11.43 -3.27 -12.98
N GLN A 61 -12.67 -3.71 -12.70
CA GLN A 61 -13.88 -2.93 -12.98
C GLN A 61 -13.88 -1.63 -12.15
N VAL A 62 -13.62 -1.74 -10.84
CA VAL A 62 -13.52 -0.57 -9.96
C VAL A 62 -12.32 0.31 -10.35
N GLY A 63 -11.17 -0.30 -10.67
CA GLY A 63 -10.00 0.44 -11.16
C GLY A 63 -10.24 1.19 -12.46
N LEU A 64 -11.09 0.66 -13.35
CA LEU A 64 -11.48 1.30 -14.61
C LEU A 64 -12.58 2.36 -14.43
N LYS A 65 -13.46 2.17 -13.43
CA LYS A 65 -14.50 3.13 -13.01
C LYS A 65 -13.87 4.43 -12.50
N TYR A 66 -12.83 4.33 -11.66
CA TYR A 66 -12.15 5.47 -11.05
C TYR A 66 -10.78 5.81 -11.68
N TYR A 67 -10.56 5.39 -12.94
CA TYR A 67 -9.26 5.49 -13.60
C TYR A 67 -8.65 6.90 -13.52
N ASP A 68 -9.40 7.92 -13.93
CA ASP A 68 -8.92 9.31 -13.93
C ASP A 68 -8.73 9.88 -12.52
N GLU A 69 -9.57 9.48 -11.57
CA GLU A 69 -9.50 9.94 -10.18
C GLU A 69 -8.28 9.33 -9.44
N PHE A 70 -7.97 8.05 -9.67
CA PHE A 70 -6.81 7.37 -9.09
C PHE A 70 -5.47 7.85 -9.65
N LEU A 71 -5.47 8.49 -10.82
CA LEU A 71 -4.27 9.11 -11.39
C LEU A 71 -3.95 10.48 -10.77
N GLN A 72 -4.92 11.11 -10.10
CA GLN A 72 -4.71 12.40 -9.45
C GLN A 72 -3.93 12.23 -8.15
N ARG A 73 -2.95 13.10 -7.92
CA ARG A 73 -2.26 13.16 -6.63
C ARG A 73 -3.17 13.75 -5.55
N ILE A 74 -3.01 13.26 -4.33
CA ILE A 74 -3.80 13.67 -3.16
C ILE A 74 -3.01 14.72 -2.37
N PRO A 75 -3.51 15.95 -2.20
CA PRO A 75 -2.87 16.93 -1.32
C PRO A 75 -2.73 16.40 0.11
N ARG A 76 -1.62 16.73 0.77
CA ARG A 76 -1.36 16.31 2.16
C ARG A 76 -2.51 16.68 3.12
N ALA A 77 -3.10 17.85 2.94
CA ALA A 77 -4.23 18.31 3.75
C ALA A 77 -5.46 17.39 3.62
N GLU A 78 -5.73 16.88 2.42
CA GLU A 78 -6.83 15.95 2.18
C GLU A 78 -6.57 14.60 2.88
N ILE A 79 -5.32 14.11 2.88
CA ILE A 79 -4.94 12.92 3.65
C ILE A 79 -5.21 13.11 5.15
N GLN A 80 -4.95 14.31 5.70
CA GLN A 80 -5.23 14.62 7.11
C GLN A 80 -6.72 14.55 7.43
N GLU A 81 -7.59 15.03 6.53
CA GLU A 81 -9.04 14.92 6.68
C GLU A 81 -9.49 13.44 6.69
N ILE A 82 -9.00 12.63 5.75
CA ILE A 82 -9.32 11.19 5.67
C ILE A 82 -8.83 10.46 6.93
N GLU A 83 -7.58 10.73 7.33
CA GLU A 83 -6.96 10.19 8.54
C GLU A 83 -7.78 10.49 9.79
N HIS A 84 -8.23 11.73 9.96
CA HIS A 84 -9.06 12.13 11.08
C HIS A 84 -10.37 11.32 11.13
N VAL A 85 -11.08 11.17 10.02
CA VAL A 85 -12.34 10.40 9.95
C VAL A 85 -12.12 8.93 10.34
N VAL A 86 -11.06 8.30 9.81
CA VAL A 86 -10.77 6.90 10.10
C VAL A 86 -10.31 6.73 11.56
N ARG A 87 -9.45 7.62 12.07
CA ARG A 87 -8.98 7.61 13.46
C ARG A 87 -10.14 7.74 14.43
N GLU A 88 -11.01 8.74 14.27
CA GLU A 88 -12.15 8.94 15.16
C GLU A 88 -13.08 7.72 15.15
N THR A 89 -13.32 7.15 13.97
CA THR A 89 -14.18 5.95 13.85
C THR A 89 -13.54 4.75 14.53
N ALA A 90 -12.22 4.54 14.37
CA ALA A 90 -11.50 3.45 15.02
C ALA A 90 -11.45 3.62 16.54
N GLU A 91 -11.14 4.82 17.04
CA GLU A 91 -11.05 5.13 18.48
C GLU A 91 -12.40 4.96 19.18
N LEU A 92 -13.51 5.34 18.53
CA LEU A 92 -14.86 5.10 19.06
C LEU A 92 -15.18 3.60 19.21
N LEU A 93 -14.69 2.75 18.30
CA LEU A 93 -14.91 1.31 18.34
C LEU A 93 -13.99 0.61 19.33
N ARG A 94 -12.76 1.11 19.49
CA ARG A 94 -11.70 0.57 20.32
C ARG A 94 -10.84 1.72 20.88
N PRO A 95 -11.09 2.17 22.11
CA PRO A 95 -10.27 3.19 22.74
C PRO A 95 -8.81 2.74 22.89
N GLY A 96 -7.86 3.64 22.67
CA GLY A 96 -6.43 3.37 22.80
C GLY A 96 -5.80 2.73 21.56
N ILE A 97 -6.50 2.69 20.41
CA ILE A 97 -5.87 2.24 19.16
C ILE A 97 -4.77 3.20 18.73
N ILE A 98 -3.77 2.64 18.06
CA ILE A 98 -2.71 3.40 17.43
C ILE A 98 -2.96 3.32 15.92
N LEU A 99 -3.42 4.42 15.34
CA LEU A 99 -3.46 4.61 13.89
C LEU A 99 -2.27 5.45 13.45
N THR A 100 -1.51 4.98 12.47
CA THR A 100 -0.41 5.70 11.83
C THR A 100 -0.64 5.73 10.32
N THR A 101 -0.64 6.92 9.72
CA THR A 101 -0.62 7.05 8.26
C THR A 101 0.79 6.79 7.74
N GLY A 102 0.93 5.85 6.81
CA GLY A 102 2.19 5.42 6.22
C GLY A 102 2.55 6.17 4.94
N GLY A 103 3.22 5.46 4.04
CA GLY A 103 3.47 5.86 2.67
C GLY A 103 4.23 7.17 2.51
N SER A 104 4.00 7.79 1.36
CA SER A 104 4.58 9.10 1.02
C SER A 104 4.17 10.20 2.01
N TYR A 105 2.99 10.08 2.63
CA TYR A 105 2.54 10.99 3.69
C TYR A 105 3.50 10.97 4.89
N ARG A 106 3.85 9.78 5.40
CA ARG A 106 4.79 9.66 6.54
C ARG A 106 6.20 10.13 6.20
N ARG A 107 6.61 10.00 4.93
CA ARG A 107 7.89 10.51 4.42
C ARG A 107 7.92 12.02 4.18
N GLY A 108 6.82 12.74 4.47
CA GLY A 108 6.78 14.20 4.42
C GLY A 108 6.42 14.80 3.04
N GLN A 109 5.94 13.99 2.11
CA GLN A 109 5.52 14.49 0.79
C GLN A 109 4.30 15.41 0.91
N GLN A 110 4.28 16.45 0.06
CA GLN A 110 3.17 17.42 -0.02
C GLN A 110 1.98 16.88 -0.79
N THR A 111 2.22 15.89 -1.66
CA THR A 111 1.17 15.20 -2.40
C THR A 111 1.44 13.70 -2.41
N CYS A 112 0.40 12.88 -2.25
CA CYS A 112 0.46 11.43 -2.11
C CYS A 112 -0.23 10.73 -3.29
N GLY A 113 -0.01 9.43 -3.47
CA GLY A 113 -0.75 8.62 -4.46
C GLY A 113 -2.02 8.00 -3.88
N ASP A 114 -1.95 7.58 -2.62
CA ASP A 114 -2.99 6.88 -1.87
C ASP A 114 -2.86 7.16 -0.36
N CYS A 115 -3.82 6.64 0.41
CA CYS A 115 -3.86 6.74 1.87
C CYS A 115 -3.52 5.38 2.50
N ASP A 116 -2.28 5.20 2.97
CA ASP A 116 -1.88 4.01 3.74
C ASP A 116 -2.13 4.23 5.24
N MET A 117 -2.88 3.36 5.89
CA MET A 117 -3.14 3.42 7.33
C MET A 117 -2.78 2.11 8.02
N ILE A 118 -1.88 2.18 8.99
CA ILE A 118 -1.51 1.07 9.86
C ILE A 118 -2.21 1.25 11.19
N ILE A 119 -2.98 0.25 11.60
CA ILE A 119 -3.68 0.21 12.89
C ILE A 119 -3.09 -0.91 13.75
N THR A 120 -2.83 -0.62 15.01
CA THR A 120 -2.46 -1.60 16.02
C THR A 120 -3.03 -1.19 17.39
N HIS A 121 -2.80 -2.00 18.41
CA HIS A 121 -3.19 -1.67 19.77
C HIS A 121 -2.13 -2.18 20.76
N PRO A 122 -1.66 -1.36 21.73
CA PRO A 122 -0.50 -1.65 22.56
C PRO A 122 -0.64 -2.89 23.45
N ASP A 123 -1.87 -3.32 23.76
CA ASP A 123 -2.12 -4.56 24.52
C ASP A 123 -1.87 -5.85 23.72
N GLY A 124 -1.63 -5.74 22.40
CA GLY A 124 -1.43 -6.88 21.52
C GLY A 124 -2.67 -7.73 21.25
N LYS A 125 -3.88 -7.29 21.65
CA LYS A 125 -5.14 -8.04 21.54
C LYS A 125 -6.31 -7.22 21.00
N SER A 126 -6.49 -5.98 21.43
CA SER A 126 -7.68 -5.17 21.06
C SER A 126 -7.71 -4.72 19.60
N HIS A 127 -6.63 -4.94 18.86
CA HIS A 127 -6.58 -4.79 17.40
C HIS A 127 -7.37 -5.89 16.66
N GLU A 128 -7.57 -7.06 17.29
CA GLU A 128 -8.27 -8.19 16.69
C GLU A 128 -9.73 -7.86 16.38
N ASN A 129 -10.24 -8.41 15.27
CA ASN A 129 -11.62 -8.27 14.81
C ASN A 129 -12.12 -6.82 14.63
N LEU A 130 -11.22 -5.83 14.55
CA LEU A 130 -11.57 -4.41 14.39
C LEU A 130 -11.98 -4.06 12.94
N LEU A 131 -11.44 -4.76 11.94
CA LEU A 131 -11.59 -4.33 10.55
C LEU A 131 -13.06 -4.28 10.08
N ILE A 132 -13.83 -5.35 10.34
CA ILE A 132 -15.24 -5.42 9.89
C ILE A 132 -16.05 -4.27 10.51
N PRO A 133 -16.08 -4.09 11.85
CA PRO A 133 -16.79 -2.97 12.47
C PRO A 133 -16.34 -1.59 11.97
N LEU A 134 -15.04 -1.40 11.73
CA LEU A 134 -14.48 -0.14 11.23
C LEU A 134 -15.00 0.19 9.84
N VAL A 135 -14.84 -0.74 8.88
CA VAL A 135 -15.30 -0.54 7.50
C VAL A 135 -16.82 -0.37 7.44
N GLU A 136 -17.57 -1.17 8.20
CA GLU A 136 -19.03 -1.00 8.29
C GLU A 136 -19.44 0.36 8.86
N SER A 137 -18.71 0.86 9.86
CA SER A 137 -18.97 2.17 10.44
C SER A 137 -18.69 3.28 9.42
N LEU A 138 -17.59 3.19 8.68
CA LEU A 138 -17.28 4.14 7.59
C LEU A 138 -18.33 4.09 6.46
N LYS A 139 -18.95 2.93 6.22
CA LYS A 139 -20.08 2.80 5.28
C LYS A 139 -21.38 3.43 5.78
N LYS A 140 -21.65 3.29 7.09
CA LYS A 140 -22.93 3.71 7.72
C LYS A 140 -22.96 5.19 8.14
N LYS A 141 -21.82 5.79 8.50
CA LYS A 141 -21.75 7.05 9.28
C LYS A 141 -22.00 8.35 8.52
N ALA A 142 -22.61 8.29 7.35
CA ALA A 142 -23.00 9.49 6.64
C ALA A 142 -24.48 9.44 6.35
N GLN A 143 -25.24 10.25 7.09
CA GLN A 143 -26.69 10.46 6.94
C GLN A 143 -27.07 11.12 5.58
N GLN A 144 -26.36 10.79 4.49
CA GLN A 144 -26.72 10.98 3.09
C GLN A 144 -25.73 10.33 2.09
N GLN A 145 -24.46 10.02 2.44
CA GLN A 145 -23.48 9.43 1.49
C GLN A 145 -22.33 8.67 2.15
N SER A 146 -22.23 7.35 1.95
CA SER A 146 -21.14 6.49 2.46
C SER A 146 -19.73 7.02 2.14
N TYR A 147 -18.82 7.02 3.12
CA TYR A 147 -17.40 7.34 2.89
C TYR A 147 -16.71 6.27 2.03
N ILE A 148 -17.10 5.00 2.19
CA ILE A 148 -16.57 3.89 1.42
C ILE A 148 -17.53 3.58 0.28
N THR A 149 -17.10 3.73 -0.97
CA THR A 149 -17.96 3.55 -2.14
C THR A 149 -17.81 2.18 -2.80
N ASP A 150 -16.61 1.62 -2.79
CA ASP A 150 -16.31 0.31 -3.37
C ASP A 150 -15.22 -0.41 -2.54
N ASP A 151 -15.39 -1.72 -2.38
CA ASP A 151 -14.38 -2.60 -1.75
C ASP A 151 -13.51 -3.26 -2.83
N LEU A 152 -12.22 -3.42 -2.57
CA LEU A 152 -11.27 -4.01 -3.52
C LEU A 152 -10.60 -5.27 -2.96
N VAL A 153 -10.08 -5.18 -1.74
CA VAL A 153 -9.47 -6.32 -1.05
C VAL A 153 -10.02 -6.37 0.35
N TYR A 154 -10.48 -7.55 0.72
CA TYR A 154 -10.86 -7.89 2.07
C TYR A 154 -10.15 -9.19 2.43
N THR A 155 -9.23 -9.14 3.37
CA THR A 155 -8.58 -10.34 3.88
C THR A 155 -9.03 -10.57 5.32
N ASP A 156 -9.96 -11.50 5.51
CA ASP A 156 -10.28 -12.09 6.83
C ASP A 156 -9.26 -13.18 7.21
N ARG A 157 -8.59 -13.72 6.19
CA ARG A 157 -7.52 -14.70 6.27
C ARG A 157 -6.23 -14.01 5.96
N THR A 158 -5.45 -13.96 7.02
CA THR A 158 -4.03 -13.72 7.09
C THR A 158 -3.26 -14.10 5.82
N ASP A 159 -2.30 -13.26 5.41
CA ASP A 159 -1.41 -13.59 4.29
C ASP A 159 -0.51 -14.80 4.60
N ALA A 160 0.39 -15.15 3.69
CA ALA A 160 1.28 -16.30 3.87
C ALA A 160 2.08 -16.29 5.20
N GLU A 161 2.22 -15.13 5.84
CA GLU A 161 2.89 -14.96 7.12
C GLU A 161 1.94 -14.89 8.32
N GLY A 162 0.63 -14.75 8.10
CA GLY A 162 -0.34 -15.26 9.05
C GLY A 162 -0.96 -14.26 10.03
N THR A 163 -0.71 -12.95 9.92
CA THR A 163 -1.07 -12.02 11.02
C THR A 163 -1.68 -10.68 10.60
N HIS A 164 -1.37 -10.17 9.42
CA HIS A 164 -1.90 -8.88 8.97
C HIS A 164 -3.30 -9.04 8.37
N ILE A 165 -4.22 -8.19 8.80
CA ILE A 165 -5.56 -8.06 8.22
C ILE A 165 -5.53 -6.83 7.30
N LYS A 166 -5.93 -6.99 6.04
CA LYS A 166 -5.84 -5.93 5.02
C LYS A 166 -7.21 -5.62 4.44
N TYR A 167 -7.47 -4.33 4.30
CA TYR A 167 -8.59 -3.77 3.57
C TYR A 167 -8.08 -2.75 2.57
N TYR A 168 -8.38 -2.96 1.30
CA TYR A 168 -8.18 -1.93 0.26
C TYR A 168 -9.55 -1.54 -0.27
N GLY A 169 -9.80 -0.24 -0.35
CA GLY A 169 -11.09 0.28 -0.76
C GLY A 169 -11.00 1.65 -1.40
N VAL A 170 -12.17 2.17 -1.74
CA VAL A 170 -12.36 3.47 -2.34
C VAL A 170 -13.07 4.37 -1.35
N PHE A 171 -12.42 5.48 -0.99
CA PHE A 171 -12.88 6.44 -0.01
C PHE A 171 -13.19 7.78 -0.67
N ILE A 172 -14.26 8.44 -0.23
CA ILE A 172 -14.59 9.81 -0.66
C ILE A 172 -14.95 10.65 0.56
N LEU A 173 -14.37 11.85 0.63
CA LEU A 173 -14.81 12.87 1.60
C LEU A 173 -16.10 13.52 1.11
N PRO A 174 -17.03 13.89 2.01
CA PRO A 174 -18.23 14.62 1.62
C PRO A 174 -17.88 16.04 1.16
N GLY A 175 -18.72 16.57 0.27
CA GLY A 175 -18.62 17.93 -0.25
C GLY A 175 -18.49 17.98 -1.77
N GLU A 176 -18.85 19.12 -2.34
CA GLU A 176 -18.79 19.36 -3.77
C GLU A 176 -17.33 19.38 -4.27
N GLY A 177 -17.09 18.77 -5.44
CA GLY A 177 -15.76 18.73 -6.07
C GLY A 177 -14.76 17.75 -5.42
N ARG A 178 -15.18 16.95 -4.42
CA ARG A 178 -14.36 15.86 -3.88
C ARG A 178 -14.32 14.69 -4.87
N VAL A 179 -13.19 13.98 -4.87
CA VAL A 179 -12.95 12.82 -5.74
C VAL A 179 -12.61 11.60 -4.88
N HIS A 180 -12.81 10.43 -5.46
CA HIS A 180 -12.54 9.13 -4.88
C HIS A 180 -11.03 8.89 -4.77
N ARG A 181 -10.61 8.49 -3.58
CA ARG A 181 -9.22 8.18 -3.24
C ARG A 181 -9.10 6.70 -2.87
N ARG A 182 -7.92 6.11 -3.14
CA ARG A 182 -7.62 4.80 -2.56
C ARG A 182 -7.33 4.93 -1.07
N LEU A 183 -7.91 4.04 -0.30
CA LEU A 183 -7.64 3.88 1.12
C LEU A 183 -7.22 2.44 1.40
N ASP A 184 -6.00 2.29 1.89
CA ASP A 184 -5.43 1.01 2.28
C ASP A 184 -5.30 0.99 3.81
N ILE A 185 -6.10 0.16 4.47
CA ILE A 185 -6.04 -0.08 5.92
C ILE A 185 -5.41 -1.44 6.15
N ILE A 186 -4.41 -1.47 7.02
CA ILE A 186 -3.88 -2.72 7.58
C ILE A 186 -4.02 -2.70 9.09
N ILE A 187 -4.33 -3.85 9.66
CA ILE A 187 -4.34 -4.06 11.11
C ILE A 187 -3.29 -5.10 11.45
N VAL A 188 -2.39 -4.77 12.38
CA VAL A 188 -1.22 -5.57 12.70
C VAL A 188 -1.09 -5.81 14.21
N PRO A 189 -0.59 -6.96 14.66
CA PRO A 189 -0.21 -7.16 16.05
C PRO A 189 0.85 -6.17 16.50
N TYR A 190 0.81 -5.75 17.76
CA TYR A 190 1.76 -4.77 18.29
C TYR A 190 3.22 -5.24 18.23
N SER A 191 3.46 -6.56 18.33
CA SER A 191 4.77 -7.16 18.18
C SER A 191 5.40 -7.00 16.79
N GLU A 192 4.58 -6.76 15.77
CA GLU A 192 4.96 -6.64 14.36
C GLU A 192 4.99 -5.17 13.89
N HIS A 193 4.56 -4.25 14.77
CA HIS A 193 4.35 -2.85 14.44
C HIS A 193 5.59 -2.17 13.86
N GLY A 194 6.79 -2.43 14.40
CA GLY A 194 8.03 -1.84 13.88
C GLY A 194 8.35 -2.26 12.45
N CYS A 195 8.17 -3.54 12.13
CA CYS A 195 8.37 -4.06 10.78
C CYS A 195 7.29 -3.54 9.81
N ALA A 196 6.04 -3.50 10.25
CA ALA A 196 4.92 -2.99 9.47
C ALA A 196 5.10 -1.50 9.13
N LEU A 197 5.55 -0.69 10.11
CA LEU A 197 5.85 0.72 9.90
C LEU A 197 6.95 0.92 8.86
N ILE A 198 8.05 0.16 8.91
CA ILE A 198 9.11 0.26 7.89
C ILE A 198 8.55 -0.09 6.51
N TYR A 199 7.85 -1.22 6.41
CA TYR A 199 7.27 -1.69 5.14
C TYR A 199 6.33 -0.65 4.54
N PHE A 200 5.35 -0.17 5.30
CA PHE A 200 4.32 0.72 4.77
C PHE A 200 4.79 2.17 4.68
N THR A 201 5.83 2.57 5.41
CA THR A 201 6.46 3.89 5.20
C THR A 201 7.26 3.93 3.91
N GLY A 202 7.98 2.86 3.57
CA GLY A 202 8.86 2.82 2.39
C GLY A 202 10.02 3.82 2.47
N SER A 203 10.57 4.27 1.34
CA SER A 203 10.15 4.00 -0.05
C SER A 203 10.35 2.54 -0.51
N THR A 204 9.86 2.20 -1.71
CA THR A 204 10.10 0.88 -2.33
C THR A 204 11.59 0.55 -2.42
N LEU A 205 12.42 1.53 -2.80
CA LEU A 205 13.87 1.35 -2.89
C LEU A 205 14.50 1.17 -1.51
N PHE A 206 14.09 1.99 -0.53
CA PHE A 206 14.53 1.87 0.85
C PHE A 206 14.23 0.47 1.42
N ASN A 207 12.99 -0.01 1.26
CA ASN A 207 12.58 -1.34 1.70
C ASN A 207 13.41 -2.44 1.03
N ARG A 208 13.66 -2.33 -0.28
CA ARG A 208 14.49 -3.29 -1.02
C ARG A 208 15.91 -3.34 -0.48
N SER A 209 16.51 -2.19 -0.20
CA SER A 209 17.86 -2.08 0.36
C SER A 209 17.93 -2.64 1.78
N MET A 210 16.95 -2.33 2.63
CA MET A 210 16.86 -2.87 4.01
C MET A 210 16.75 -4.40 4.01
N ARG A 211 15.91 -4.97 3.14
CA ARG A 211 15.79 -6.43 3.01
C ARG A 211 17.08 -7.06 2.50
N ARG A 212 17.74 -6.43 1.52
CA ARG A 212 19.02 -6.90 1.01
C ARG A 212 20.08 -6.95 2.11
N LEU A 213 20.18 -5.88 2.91
CA LEU A 213 21.10 -5.84 4.05
C LEU A 213 20.78 -6.95 5.05
N ALA A 214 19.51 -7.15 5.40
CA ALA A 214 19.11 -8.23 6.29
C ALA A 214 19.54 -9.61 5.75
N ASP A 215 19.30 -9.88 4.46
CA ASP A 215 19.73 -11.13 3.82
C ASP A 215 21.26 -11.31 3.90
N ASP A 216 22.05 -10.26 3.67
CA ASP A 216 23.52 -10.28 3.79
C ASP A 216 23.99 -10.54 5.24
N MET A 217 23.14 -10.30 6.24
CA MET A 217 23.37 -10.58 7.66
C MET A 217 22.80 -11.95 8.12
N ASN A 218 22.40 -12.83 7.20
CA ASN A 218 21.66 -14.08 7.50
C ASN A 218 20.37 -13.83 8.31
N MET A 219 19.71 -12.70 8.04
CA MET A 219 18.41 -12.33 8.58
C MET A 219 17.37 -12.30 7.47
N HIS A 220 16.10 -12.25 7.84
CA HIS A 220 14.99 -12.05 6.91
C HIS A 220 14.08 -10.95 7.45
N LEU A 221 13.95 -9.86 6.70
CA LEU A 221 13.05 -8.76 7.01
C LEU A 221 11.82 -8.82 6.09
N SER A 222 10.64 -8.93 6.69
CA SER A 222 9.34 -8.82 6.02
C SER A 222 8.55 -7.63 6.58
N GLY A 223 7.31 -7.45 6.08
CA GLY A 223 6.39 -6.50 6.73
C GLY A 223 5.91 -6.96 8.10
N HIS A 224 6.02 -8.25 8.41
CA HIS A 224 5.53 -8.84 9.66
C HIS A 224 6.62 -8.94 10.70
N ARG A 225 7.84 -9.33 10.29
CA ARG A 225 8.89 -9.71 11.24
C ARG A 225 10.30 -9.52 10.71
N LEU A 226 11.22 -9.46 11.65
CA LEU A 226 12.64 -9.65 11.42
C LEU A 226 13.06 -10.98 12.06
N GLN A 227 13.65 -11.88 11.27
CA GLN A 227 14.14 -13.18 11.73
C GLN A 227 15.66 -13.24 11.61
N ALA A 228 16.36 -13.83 12.58
CA ALA A 228 17.80 -14.02 12.54
C ALA A 228 18.19 -15.50 12.46
N GLY A 229 19.34 -15.79 11.83
CA GLY A 229 19.82 -17.15 11.61
C GLY A 229 19.08 -17.88 10.50
N VAL A 230 18.52 -17.12 9.55
CA VAL A 230 17.81 -17.66 8.39
C VAL A 230 18.82 -18.20 7.40
N ILE A 231 18.71 -19.48 7.05
CA ILE A 231 19.63 -20.14 6.12
C ILE A 231 18.86 -20.58 4.89
N ARG A 232 19.31 -20.14 3.71
CA ARG A 232 18.77 -20.56 2.41
C ARG A 232 19.85 -21.22 1.57
N LYS A 233 19.52 -22.36 0.96
CA LYS A 233 20.36 -23.02 -0.06
C LYS A 233 19.67 -22.88 -1.41
N GLY A 234 20.11 -21.91 -2.22
CA GLY A 234 19.38 -21.47 -3.41
C GLY A 234 18.02 -20.89 -3.01
N LYS A 235 16.93 -21.37 -3.62
CA LYS A 235 15.56 -20.97 -3.25
C LYS A 235 14.98 -21.73 -2.05
N LYS A 236 15.67 -22.76 -1.54
CA LYS A 236 15.15 -23.61 -0.46
C LYS A 236 15.51 -23.03 0.90
N LEU A 237 14.50 -22.81 1.75
CA LEU A 237 14.68 -22.49 3.16
C LEU A 237 15.15 -23.74 3.91
N VAL A 238 16.28 -23.63 4.61
CA VAL A 238 16.93 -24.72 5.36
C VAL A 238 16.77 -24.48 6.86
N ASN A 239 16.80 -23.23 7.29
CA ASN A 239 16.51 -22.82 8.66
C ASN A 239 15.64 -21.55 8.63
N GLU A 240 14.50 -21.58 9.32
CA GLU A 240 13.58 -20.45 9.45
C GLU A 240 14.10 -19.36 10.39
N GLY A 241 15.10 -19.67 11.22
CA GLY A 241 15.67 -18.74 12.18
C GLY A 241 14.76 -18.48 13.37
N VAL A 242 15.06 -17.41 14.10
CA VAL A 242 14.32 -16.97 15.29
C VAL A 242 13.78 -15.56 15.04
N THR A 243 12.48 -15.35 15.30
CA THR A 243 11.85 -14.03 15.24
C THR A 243 12.37 -13.13 16.34
N LEU A 244 12.84 -11.95 15.96
CA LEU A 244 13.33 -10.92 16.87
C LEU A 244 12.19 -9.98 17.29
N PRO A 245 12.13 -9.56 18.56
CA PRO A 245 11.07 -8.67 19.05
C PRO A 245 11.26 -7.27 18.45
N THR A 246 10.31 -6.83 17.60
CA THR A 246 10.42 -5.56 16.86
C THR A 246 9.23 -4.62 17.06
N PRO A 247 8.92 -4.21 18.32
CA PRO A 247 7.76 -3.37 18.62
C PRO A 247 7.87 -1.94 18.07
N THR A 248 9.08 -1.47 17.73
CA THR A 248 9.32 -0.12 17.18
C THR A 248 10.24 -0.17 15.97
N GLU A 249 10.26 0.89 15.15
CA GLU A 249 11.16 0.95 14.00
C GLU A 249 12.64 0.92 14.45
N GLU A 250 12.99 1.65 15.51
CA GLU A 250 14.34 1.73 16.07
C GLU A 250 14.88 0.34 16.45
N SER A 251 14.02 -0.56 16.93
CA SER A 251 14.41 -1.93 17.24
C SER A 251 14.89 -2.69 16.00
N VAL A 252 14.24 -2.49 14.85
CA VAL A 252 14.64 -3.09 13.56
C VAL A 252 15.99 -2.53 13.12
N PHE A 253 16.17 -1.20 13.16
CA PHE A 253 17.46 -0.57 12.81
C PHE A 253 18.59 -1.08 13.70
N LYS A 254 18.33 -1.22 15.01
CA LYS A 254 19.30 -1.76 15.97
C LYS A 254 19.75 -3.18 15.62
N TYR A 255 18.82 -4.08 15.29
CA TYR A 255 19.17 -5.45 14.89
C TYR A 255 19.95 -5.51 13.58
N LEU A 256 19.71 -4.58 12.66
CA LEU A 256 20.44 -4.45 11.40
C LEU A 256 21.75 -3.64 11.53
N ASN A 257 22.13 -3.27 12.76
CA ASN A 257 23.32 -2.46 13.04
C ASN A 257 23.39 -1.16 12.21
N LEU A 258 22.23 -0.51 12.04
CA LEU A 258 22.10 0.76 11.32
C LEU A 258 21.78 1.91 12.28
N PRO A 259 22.30 3.12 12.03
CA PRO A 259 21.76 4.31 12.65
C PRO A 259 20.30 4.50 12.21
N TYR A 260 19.43 4.90 13.14
CA TYR A 260 18.03 5.17 12.83
C TYR A 260 17.91 6.27 11.78
N ARG A 261 17.04 6.05 10.79
CA ARG A 261 16.69 7.05 9.77
C ARG A 261 15.22 7.44 9.92
N PRO A 262 14.91 8.73 10.18
CA PRO A 262 13.52 9.17 10.24
C PRO A 262 12.83 8.97 8.88
N PRO A 263 11.49 8.87 8.84
CA PRO A 263 10.75 8.64 7.59
C PRO A 263 11.08 9.60 6.44
N THR A 264 11.36 10.87 6.75
CA THR A 264 11.72 11.92 5.78
C THR A 264 13.06 11.69 5.07
N GLU A 265 13.92 10.81 5.60
CA GLU A 265 15.22 10.45 5.00
C GLU A 265 15.18 9.14 4.20
N ARG A 266 13.98 8.61 3.93
CA ARG A 266 13.78 7.30 3.27
C ARG A 266 13.30 7.40 1.83
N ASP A 267 13.37 8.60 1.24
CA ASP A 267 12.86 8.91 -0.11
C ASP A 267 14.00 9.15 -1.12
N HIS A 268 14.84 8.13 -1.25
CA HIS A 268 15.96 8.07 -2.19
C HIS A 268 15.83 6.86 -3.12
#